data_AF-A0A2M6UU80-F1
#
_entry.id   AF-A0A2M6UU80-F1
#
_cell.length_a   1.000
_cell.length_b   1.000
_cell.length_c   1.000
_cell.angle_alpha   90.00
_cell.angle_beta   90.00
_cell.angle_gamma   90.00
#
_symmetry.space_group_name_H-M   'P 1'
#
loop_
_entity.id
_entity.type
_entity.pdbx_description
1 polymer ?
#
loop_
_entity_poly.entity_id
_entity_poly.type
_entity_poly.pdbx_seq_one_letter_code
_entity_poly.pdbx_strand_id
1 'polypeptide(L)'
;MYRIDYNSYRSVKGFNRRVHFLVMHYTAIDFKESIMALTGEKVSAHYLVPDPSEQTYREAGFKDMCIFNLVDESERAWHAGVSSWAGYSRLNDTSIGIEIVNLATGCSSASEETVGLVDDHNGAFSFPPYNPIQIDAVKELALNILQRYPDIMPTNVVGHSDIAIGRKSDPGAAFPWKELYNAGIGAWYDDDPKSRYQEQFSKSLPSKEEVLAKLKCYGYDVSAVCTEIGYKNLIRAFQLHFRQENYDGVLDVETAAILYALVDKYFS
;
A
#
# COMPACT_ATOMS: atom_id res chain seq x y z
N MET A 1 -34.73 32.07 10.04
CA MET A 1 -33.79 30.95 9.85
C MET A 1 -34.22 30.20 8.60
N TYR A 2 -33.37 30.10 7.58
CA TYR A 2 -33.68 29.34 6.37
C TYR A 2 -33.51 27.84 6.65
N ARG A 3 -34.38 26.98 6.10
CA ARG A 3 -34.29 25.52 6.23
C ARG A 3 -33.58 24.93 5.02
N ILE A 4 -32.77 23.89 5.25
CA ILE A 4 -32.16 23.11 4.17
C ILE A 4 -33.16 22.03 3.76
N ASP A 5 -33.41 21.90 2.45
CA ASP A 5 -34.27 20.87 1.89
C ASP A 5 -33.42 19.74 1.31
N TYR A 6 -33.38 18.62 2.02
CA TYR A 6 -32.62 17.43 1.63
C TYR A 6 -33.44 16.43 0.81
N ASN A 7 -34.68 16.75 0.43
CA ASN A 7 -35.64 15.76 -0.08
C ASN A 7 -36.20 16.11 -1.47
N SER A 8 -36.39 17.39 -1.79
CA SER A 8 -37.05 17.77 -3.06
C SER A 8 -36.24 17.38 -4.30
N TYR A 9 -34.91 17.49 -4.25
CA TYR A 9 -34.02 17.19 -5.37
C TYR A 9 -32.72 16.53 -4.88
N ARG A 10 -32.30 15.43 -5.52
CA ARG A 10 -31.06 14.71 -5.20
C ARG A 10 -30.29 14.33 -6.47
N SER A 11 -28.97 14.49 -6.42
CA SER A 11 -28.10 13.91 -7.45
C SER A 11 -28.11 12.39 -7.30
N VAL A 12 -28.35 11.70 -8.42
CA VAL A 12 -28.36 10.22 -8.49
C VAL A 12 -27.25 9.67 -9.41
N LYS A 13 -26.57 10.56 -10.17
CA LYS A 13 -25.52 10.17 -11.14
C LYS A 13 -24.30 11.07 -11.09
N GLY A 14 -24.48 12.38 -10.97
CA GLY A 14 -23.37 13.34 -10.94
C GLY A 14 -22.76 13.46 -9.55
N PHE A 15 -22.20 12.36 -9.01
CA PHE A 15 -21.42 12.33 -7.78
C PHE A 15 -20.55 11.07 -7.70
N ASN A 16 -19.48 11.14 -6.92
CA ASN A 16 -18.64 10.01 -6.52
C ASN A 16 -18.48 10.02 -4.99
N ARG A 17 -17.93 8.94 -4.42
CA ARG A 17 -17.51 8.93 -3.01
C ARG A 17 -16.22 9.74 -2.85
N ARG A 18 -15.96 10.21 -1.63
CA ARG A 18 -14.71 10.94 -1.31
C ARG A 18 -13.52 10.00 -1.17
N VAL A 19 -13.76 8.77 -0.71
CA VAL A 19 -12.74 7.74 -0.58
C VAL A 19 -12.56 7.05 -1.92
N HIS A 20 -11.31 7.01 -2.38
CA HIS A 20 -10.89 6.41 -3.65
C HIS A 20 -9.76 5.39 -3.50
N PHE A 21 -9.12 5.33 -2.33
CA PHE A 21 -7.95 4.48 -2.07
C PHE A 21 -8.08 3.70 -0.78
N LEU A 22 -7.46 2.53 -0.76
CA LEU A 22 -7.23 1.72 0.43
C LEU A 22 -5.72 1.53 0.59
N VAL A 23 -5.16 2.00 1.71
CA VAL A 23 -3.71 1.96 1.95
C VAL A 23 -3.40 1.00 3.08
N MET A 24 -2.53 0.03 2.81
CA MET A 24 -2.04 -0.96 3.76
C MET A 24 -0.72 -0.50 4.39
N HIS A 25 -0.60 -0.67 5.70
CA HIS A 25 0.56 -0.31 6.51
C HIS A 25 0.93 -1.48 7.43
N TYR A 26 2.17 -1.50 7.90
CA TYR A 26 2.52 -2.20 9.13
C TYR A 26 2.82 -1.20 10.23
N THR A 27 2.70 -1.64 11.48
CA THR A 27 2.98 -0.78 12.63
C THR A 27 4.47 -0.71 13.01
N ALA A 28 5.25 -1.79 12.76
CA ALA A 28 6.65 -1.96 13.21
C ALA A 28 6.85 -1.95 14.74
N ILE A 29 5.76 -2.01 15.49
CA ILE A 29 5.70 -2.00 16.96
C ILE A 29 4.62 -2.97 17.43
N ASP A 30 4.66 -3.38 18.70
CA ASP A 30 3.70 -4.33 19.26
C ASP A 30 2.27 -3.75 19.33
N PHE A 31 1.28 -4.58 19.67
CA PHE A 31 -0.12 -4.16 19.68
C PHE A 31 -0.38 -3.00 20.66
N LYS A 32 0.19 -3.07 21.87
CA LYS A 32 0.00 -2.05 22.90
C LYS A 32 0.57 -0.70 22.46
N GLU A 33 1.80 -0.69 21.94
CA GLU A 33 2.43 0.51 21.41
C GLU A 33 1.68 1.04 20.16
N SER A 34 1.17 0.14 19.31
CA SER A 34 0.35 0.50 18.14
C SER A 34 -0.91 1.27 18.56
N ILE A 35 -1.66 0.76 19.54
CA ILE A 35 -2.85 1.44 20.07
C ILE A 35 -2.48 2.80 20.66
N MET A 36 -1.40 2.89 21.44
CA MET A 36 -0.96 4.15 22.04
C MET A 36 -0.56 5.18 20.99
N ALA A 37 0.14 4.76 19.94
CA ALA A 37 0.59 5.64 18.86
C ALA A 37 -0.58 6.13 18.01
N LEU A 38 -1.47 5.23 17.58
CA LEU A 38 -2.55 5.50 16.62
C LEU A 38 -3.77 6.19 17.25
N THR A 39 -3.88 6.17 18.58
CA THR A 39 -4.88 6.98 19.32
C THR A 39 -4.26 8.22 19.97
N GLY A 40 -2.97 8.45 19.75
CA GLY A 40 -2.24 9.63 20.21
C GLY A 40 -2.43 10.85 19.29
N GLU A 41 -1.57 11.86 19.46
CA GLU A 41 -1.74 13.17 18.81
C GLU A 41 -1.06 13.31 17.43
N LYS A 42 -0.28 12.31 16.97
CA LYS A 42 0.62 12.47 15.82
C LYS A 42 0.18 11.74 14.55
N VAL A 43 -0.29 10.52 14.71
CA VAL A 43 -0.66 9.62 13.61
C VAL A 43 -1.89 8.82 14.01
N SER A 44 -2.65 8.36 13.03
CA SER A 44 -3.82 7.51 13.24
C SER A 44 -4.13 6.72 11.99
N ALA A 45 -4.91 5.65 12.13
CA ALA A 45 -5.43 4.87 11.02
C ALA A 45 -6.93 4.66 11.22
N HIS A 46 -7.64 4.29 10.15
CA HIS A 46 -9.05 3.97 10.26
C HIS A 46 -9.23 2.63 10.96
N TYR A 47 -8.38 1.65 10.62
CA TYR A 47 -8.42 0.32 11.18
C TYR A 47 -7.04 -0.13 11.68
N LEU A 48 -7.03 -0.89 12.77
CA LEU A 48 -5.88 -1.65 13.26
C LEU A 48 -6.24 -3.13 13.32
N VAL A 49 -5.40 -3.96 12.70
CA VAL A 49 -5.53 -5.43 12.67
C VAL A 49 -4.37 -6.06 13.46
N PRO A 50 -4.62 -6.58 14.68
CA PRO A 50 -3.59 -7.18 15.53
C PRO A 50 -3.06 -8.51 14.97
N ASP A 51 -1.93 -8.98 15.48
CA ASP A 51 -1.57 -10.40 15.37
C ASP A 51 -2.13 -11.13 16.60
N PRO A 52 -3.03 -12.12 16.46
CA PRO A 52 -3.65 -12.81 17.59
C PRO A 52 -2.67 -13.69 18.41
N SER A 53 -1.45 -13.87 17.93
CA SER A 53 -0.36 -14.54 18.65
C SER A 53 0.55 -13.57 19.41
N GLU A 54 0.45 -12.26 19.16
CA GLU A 54 1.29 -11.25 19.78
C GLU A 54 0.99 -11.12 21.29
N GLN A 55 2.05 -10.99 22.08
CA GLN A 55 2.01 -11.06 23.53
C GLN A 55 1.18 -9.92 24.13
N THR A 56 1.41 -8.67 23.70
CA THR A 56 0.71 -7.51 24.28
C THR A 56 -0.77 -7.47 23.90
N TYR A 57 -1.15 -8.04 22.76
CA TYR A 57 -2.56 -8.27 22.41
C TYR A 57 -3.26 -9.20 23.41
N ARG A 58 -2.60 -10.30 23.79
CA ARG A 58 -3.14 -11.26 24.78
C ARG A 58 -3.16 -10.68 26.19
N GLU A 59 -2.14 -9.92 26.57
CA GLU A 59 -2.08 -9.23 27.85
C GLU A 59 -3.14 -8.15 28.00
N ALA A 60 -3.56 -7.52 26.90
CA ALA A 60 -4.70 -6.61 26.87
C ALA A 60 -6.06 -7.31 27.07
N GLY A 61 -6.08 -8.65 27.15
CA GLY A 61 -7.26 -9.45 27.48
C GLY A 61 -8.03 -9.97 26.27
N PHE A 62 -7.56 -9.70 25.04
CA PHE A 62 -8.17 -10.23 23.83
C PHE A 62 -7.73 -11.68 23.59
N LYS A 63 -8.69 -12.54 23.22
CA LYS A 63 -8.46 -13.97 22.97
C LYS A 63 -8.71 -14.35 21.52
N ASP A 64 -9.78 -13.80 20.96
CA ASP A 64 -10.18 -14.01 19.57
C ASP A 64 -9.62 -12.89 18.69
N MET A 65 -9.63 -13.10 17.39
CA MET A 65 -9.23 -12.08 16.41
C MET A 65 -10.26 -10.94 16.39
N CYS A 66 -9.79 -9.70 16.58
CA CYS A 66 -10.61 -8.50 16.53
C CYS A 66 -10.01 -7.48 15.57
N ILE A 67 -10.85 -6.80 14.79
CA ILE A 67 -10.45 -5.63 14.01
C ILE A 67 -10.90 -4.39 14.78
N PHE A 68 -10.00 -3.45 15.02
CA PHE A 68 -10.31 -2.21 15.73
C PHE A 68 -10.52 -1.08 14.74
N ASN A 69 -11.67 -0.42 14.80
CA ASN A 69 -11.86 0.88 14.15
C ASN A 69 -11.40 1.98 15.11
N LEU A 70 -10.47 2.83 14.68
CA LEU A 70 -9.93 3.92 15.50
C LEU A 70 -10.41 5.30 15.01
N VAL A 71 -10.72 5.42 13.72
CA VAL A 71 -11.27 6.64 13.10
C VAL A 71 -12.39 6.24 12.15
N ASP A 72 -13.54 6.91 12.25
CA ASP A 72 -14.65 6.74 11.31
C ASP A 72 -14.20 7.05 9.89
N GLU A 73 -14.62 6.25 8.91
CA GLU A 73 -14.20 6.43 7.51
C GLU A 73 -14.74 7.70 6.83
N SER A 74 -15.74 8.35 7.44
CA SER A 74 -16.18 9.69 7.00
C SER A 74 -15.24 10.80 7.43
N GLU A 75 -14.36 10.50 8.40
CA GLU A 75 -13.34 11.39 8.93
C GLU A 75 -11.98 11.09 8.29
N ARG A 76 -10.99 11.92 8.63
CA ARG A 76 -9.65 11.85 8.05
C ARG A 76 -8.64 11.32 9.07
N ALA A 77 -8.26 10.04 8.95
CA ALA A 77 -7.10 9.51 9.68
C ALA A 77 -5.77 10.05 9.12
N TRP A 78 -4.71 10.03 9.92
CA TRP A 78 -3.39 10.57 9.60
C TRP A 78 -2.35 9.45 9.41
N HIS A 79 -2.47 8.70 8.31
CA HIS A 79 -1.64 7.51 8.05
C HIS A 79 -0.69 7.68 6.85
N ALA A 80 -1.17 8.23 5.73
CA ALA A 80 -0.41 8.34 4.49
C ALA A 80 0.69 9.42 4.54
N GLY A 81 0.45 10.54 5.22
CA GLY A 81 1.39 11.69 5.24
C GLY A 81 1.63 12.28 3.84
N VAL A 82 2.85 12.77 3.58
CA VAL A 82 3.26 13.21 2.22
C VAL A 82 3.23 12.00 1.29
N SER A 83 2.32 12.04 0.31
CA SER A 83 1.99 10.89 -0.53
C SER A 83 1.42 11.32 -1.88
N SER A 84 1.60 10.48 -2.90
CA SER A 84 1.08 10.67 -4.25
C SER A 84 0.76 9.33 -4.93
N TRP A 85 -0.38 9.25 -5.62
CA TRP A 85 -0.80 8.08 -6.40
C TRP A 85 -1.82 8.47 -7.47
N ALA A 86 -1.69 7.94 -8.69
CA ALA A 86 -2.63 8.14 -9.80
C ALA A 86 -2.98 9.63 -10.06
N GLY A 87 -2.02 10.53 -9.87
CA GLY A 87 -2.19 11.98 -10.01
C GLY A 87 -2.81 12.69 -8.80
N TYR A 88 -3.22 11.96 -7.77
CA TYR A 88 -3.66 12.50 -6.49
C TYR A 88 -2.46 12.71 -5.57
N SER A 89 -2.57 13.69 -4.67
CA SER A 89 -1.60 13.93 -3.60
C SER A 89 -2.31 14.06 -2.26
N ARG A 90 -1.57 13.91 -1.16
CA ARG A 90 -2.10 13.98 0.22
C ARG A 90 -3.20 12.95 0.45
N LEU A 91 -2.87 11.68 0.23
CA LEU A 91 -3.87 10.60 0.14
C LEU A 91 -4.73 10.42 1.40
N ASN A 92 -4.27 10.87 2.58
CA ASN A 92 -5.11 10.94 3.80
C ASN A 92 -6.51 11.53 3.53
N ASP A 93 -6.63 12.49 2.61
CA ASP A 93 -7.89 13.18 2.31
C ASP A 93 -8.92 12.29 1.59
N THR A 94 -8.46 11.20 0.95
CA THR A 94 -9.25 10.37 0.04
C THR A 94 -9.00 8.87 0.22
N SER A 95 -8.40 8.45 1.34
CA SER A 95 -8.05 7.05 1.58
C SER A 95 -8.53 6.54 2.93
N ILE A 96 -8.87 5.25 2.95
CA ILE A 96 -8.95 4.47 4.19
C ILE A 96 -7.58 3.83 4.44
N GLY A 97 -7.16 3.81 5.71
CA GLY A 97 -5.85 3.31 6.14
C GLY A 97 -6.03 2.14 7.08
N ILE A 98 -5.40 1.01 6.76
CA ILE A 98 -5.37 -0.21 7.56
C ILE A 98 -3.94 -0.41 8.08
N GLU A 99 -3.76 -0.28 9.38
CA GLU A 99 -2.53 -0.64 10.08
C GLU A 99 -2.60 -2.10 10.51
N ILE A 100 -1.51 -2.84 10.28
CA ILE A 100 -1.44 -4.28 10.57
C ILE A 100 -0.27 -4.49 11.52
N VAL A 101 -0.54 -5.05 12.70
CA VAL A 101 0.51 -5.27 13.70
C VAL A 101 1.51 -6.29 13.17
N ASN A 102 2.72 -5.82 12.88
CA ASN A 102 3.83 -6.63 12.40
C ASN A 102 5.14 -6.00 12.88
N LEU A 103 6.04 -6.81 13.43
CA LEU A 103 7.28 -6.35 14.06
C LEU A 103 8.40 -6.12 13.04
N ALA A 104 8.06 -5.63 11.85
CA ALA A 104 9.03 -5.30 10.82
C ALA A 104 10.07 -4.30 11.35
N THR A 105 11.33 -4.50 11.00
CA THR A 105 12.43 -3.61 11.38
C THR A 105 13.06 -2.96 10.14
N GLY A 106 13.86 -1.92 10.36
CA GLY A 106 14.51 -1.15 9.28
C GLY A 106 13.82 0.15 8.92
N CYS A 107 12.73 0.49 9.62
CA CYS A 107 12.06 1.77 9.45
C CYS A 107 13.08 2.90 9.62
N SER A 108 13.17 3.78 8.62
CA SER A 108 13.97 5.01 8.67
C SER A 108 13.37 5.95 9.70
N SER A 109 13.59 5.68 10.98
CA SER A 109 13.57 6.68 12.04
C SER A 109 14.77 7.65 11.92
N ALA A 110 15.66 7.37 10.97
CA ALA A 110 16.58 8.32 10.39
C ALA A 110 15.82 9.55 9.86
N SER A 111 16.05 10.68 10.51
CA SER A 111 15.73 12.04 10.05
C SER A 111 15.88 12.18 8.53
N GLU A 112 15.04 13.04 7.92
CA GLU A 112 14.93 13.32 6.48
C GLU A 112 16.28 13.52 5.74
N GLU A 113 17.39 13.76 6.46
CA GLU A 113 18.75 13.93 5.94
C GLU A 113 19.54 12.63 5.66
N THR A 114 19.07 11.43 6.03
CA THR A 114 19.86 10.17 5.90
C THR A 114 19.24 9.09 4.99
N VAL A 115 18.30 9.48 4.11
CA VAL A 115 17.56 8.59 3.19
C VAL A 115 18.43 7.94 2.09
N GLY A 116 19.74 8.21 2.07
CA GLY A 116 20.62 7.87 0.95
C GLY A 116 21.37 6.53 0.99
N LEU A 117 21.43 5.80 2.11
CA LEU A 117 22.41 4.71 2.26
C LEU A 117 21.92 3.50 3.06
N VAL A 118 20.69 3.03 2.83
CA VAL A 118 20.29 1.73 3.38
C VAL A 118 20.39 0.69 2.28
N ASP A 119 21.58 0.09 2.18
CA ASP A 119 21.80 -1.10 1.37
C ASP A 119 21.26 -2.31 2.16
N ASP A 120 20.21 -2.94 1.63
CA ASP A 120 19.51 -4.08 2.28
C ASP A 120 20.42 -5.30 2.47
N HIS A 121 21.58 -5.34 1.78
CA HIS A 121 22.56 -6.43 1.86
C HIS A 121 23.26 -6.58 3.22
N ASN A 122 23.09 -5.63 4.15
CA ASN A 122 23.70 -5.68 5.49
C ASN A 122 22.71 -5.91 6.65
N GLY A 123 21.48 -6.39 6.37
CA GLY A 123 20.52 -6.76 7.42
C GLY A 123 19.74 -5.58 8.02
N ALA A 124 19.48 -4.54 7.22
CA ALA A 124 18.81 -3.34 7.69
C ALA A 124 17.29 -3.49 7.82
N PHE A 125 16.63 -4.26 6.94
CA PHE A 125 15.19 -4.52 7.00
C PHE A 125 14.88 -5.98 7.31
N SER A 126 13.90 -6.20 8.17
CA SER A 126 13.29 -7.51 8.41
C SER A 126 11.80 -7.39 8.23
N PHE A 127 11.21 -8.27 7.43
CA PHE A 127 9.76 -8.38 7.24
C PHE A 127 9.27 -9.73 7.78
N PRO A 128 8.90 -9.81 9.08
CA PRO A 128 8.30 -11.01 9.63
C PRO A 128 7.05 -11.44 8.85
N PRO A 129 6.79 -12.75 8.70
CA PRO A 129 5.57 -13.22 8.08
C PRO A 129 4.35 -12.75 8.88
N TYR A 130 3.26 -12.41 8.18
CA TYR A 130 1.99 -12.11 8.82
C TYR A 130 1.30 -13.40 9.26
N ASN A 131 0.57 -13.32 10.36
CA ASN A 131 -0.22 -14.44 10.84
C ASN A 131 -1.37 -14.73 9.85
N PRO A 132 -1.62 -15.99 9.44
CA PRO A 132 -2.72 -16.31 8.51
C PRO A 132 -4.10 -15.82 9.00
N ILE A 133 -4.38 -15.90 10.30
CA ILE A 133 -5.65 -15.42 10.88
C ILE A 133 -5.75 -13.88 10.75
N GLN A 134 -4.63 -13.19 10.91
CA GLN A 134 -4.55 -11.75 10.71
C GLN A 134 -4.81 -11.39 9.23
N ILE A 135 -4.27 -12.16 8.29
CA ILE A 135 -4.48 -11.96 6.85
C ILE A 135 -5.91 -12.27 6.42
N ASP A 136 -6.57 -13.28 7.01
CA ASP A 136 -8.01 -13.53 6.82
C ASP A 136 -8.85 -12.34 7.28
N ALA A 137 -8.54 -11.75 8.44
CA ALA A 137 -9.22 -10.55 8.93
C ALA A 137 -9.00 -9.34 8.01
N VAL A 138 -7.78 -9.14 7.48
CA VAL A 138 -7.49 -8.09 6.49
C VAL A 138 -8.33 -8.30 5.22
N LYS A 139 -8.44 -9.54 4.71
CA LYS A 139 -9.25 -9.86 3.53
C LYS A 139 -10.72 -9.53 3.74
N GLU A 140 -11.30 -9.96 4.86
CA GLU A 140 -12.71 -9.68 5.19
C GLU A 140 -12.97 -8.17 5.32
N LEU A 141 -12.09 -7.45 6.02
CA LEU A 141 -12.19 -6.00 6.18
C LEU A 141 -12.10 -5.29 4.83
N ALA A 142 -11.10 -5.62 4.01
CA ALA A 142 -10.89 -4.96 2.73
C ALA A 142 -12.06 -5.24 1.77
N LEU A 143 -12.60 -6.46 1.70
CA LEU A 143 -13.81 -6.75 0.92
C LEU A 143 -15.01 -5.93 1.41
N ASN A 144 -15.19 -5.81 2.73
CA ASN A 144 -16.25 -4.99 3.30
C ASN A 144 -16.13 -3.51 2.91
N ILE A 145 -14.92 -2.95 2.91
CA ILE A 145 -14.63 -1.58 2.49
C ILE A 145 -14.92 -1.42 1.00
N LEU A 146 -14.38 -2.29 0.15
CA LEU A 146 -14.52 -2.22 -1.31
C LEU A 146 -16.00 -2.29 -1.76
N GLN A 147 -16.84 -3.06 -1.05
CA GLN A 147 -18.28 -3.10 -1.31
C GLN A 147 -18.99 -1.76 -1.03
N ARG A 148 -18.48 -0.97 -0.06
CA ARG A 148 -19.07 0.31 0.35
C ARG A 148 -18.52 1.49 -0.45
N TYR A 149 -17.30 1.37 -0.97
CA TYR A 149 -16.63 2.36 -1.82
C TYR A 149 -16.30 1.78 -3.20
N PRO A 150 -17.29 1.69 -4.10
CA PRO A 150 -17.11 1.07 -5.42
C PRO A 150 -16.17 1.86 -6.34
N ASP A 151 -15.82 3.11 -5.97
CA ASP A 151 -14.83 3.93 -6.69
C ASP A 151 -13.37 3.52 -6.37
N ILE A 152 -13.14 2.63 -5.39
CA ILE A 152 -11.82 2.06 -5.13
C ILE A 152 -11.56 0.95 -6.16
N MET A 153 -10.82 1.30 -7.20
CA MET A 153 -10.40 0.34 -8.23
C MET A 153 -9.34 -0.64 -7.67
N PRO A 154 -9.14 -1.81 -8.30
CA PRO A 154 -8.07 -2.74 -7.92
C PRO A 154 -6.69 -2.07 -7.81
N THR A 155 -6.37 -1.15 -8.72
CA THR A 155 -5.10 -0.39 -8.75
C THR A 155 -5.02 0.71 -7.67
N ASN A 156 -6.08 0.92 -6.88
CA ASN A 156 -6.15 1.87 -5.78
C ASN A 156 -6.10 1.19 -4.40
N VAL A 157 -5.89 -0.13 -4.35
CA VAL A 157 -5.47 -0.85 -3.15
C VAL A 157 -3.95 -0.94 -3.18
N VAL A 158 -3.29 -0.21 -2.29
CA VAL A 158 -1.86 0.09 -2.37
C VAL A 158 -1.17 -0.07 -1.03
N GLY A 159 0.13 -0.30 -1.04
CA GLY A 159 0.96 -0.18 0.15
C GLY A 159 1.34 1.28 0.42
N HIS A 160 1.80 1.57 1.63
CA HIS A 160 2.39 2.88 1.92
C HIS A 160 3.65 3.13 1.09
N SER A 161 4.43 2.08 0.80
CA SER A 161 5.60 2.11 -0.07
C SER A 161 5.31 2.62 -1.47
N ASP A 162 4.11 2.34 -2.00
CA ASP A 162 3.72 2.75 -3.36
C ASP A 162 3.48 4.24 -3.48
N ILE A 163 2.92 4.83 -2.41
CA ILE A 163 2.46 6.22 -2.41
C ILE A 163 3.48 7.18 -1.80
N ALA A 164 4.48 6.65 -1.08
CA ALA A 164 5.49 7.42 -0.35
C ALA A 164 6.90 6.85 -0.60
N ILE A 165 7.24 6.76 -1.90
CA ILE A 165 8.48 6.17 -2.42
C ILE A 165 9.72 6.69 -1.67
N GLY A 166 10.58 5.76 -1.24
CA GLY A 166 11.83 6.05 -0.53
C GLY A 166 11.68 6.48 0.94
N ARG A 167 10.49 6.92 1.35
CA ARG A 167 10.19 7.23 2.77
C ARG A 167 9.62 6.03 3.52
N LYS A 168 8.93 5.13 2.82
CA LYS A 168 8.15 4.03 3.39
C LYS A 168 8.42 2.71 2.68
N SER A 169 8.37 1.63 3.44
CA SER A 169 8.61 0.24 2.98
C SER A 169 7.47 -0.70 3.34
N ASP A 170 6.43 -0.20 4.00
CA ASP A 170 5.26 -0.93 4.45
C ASP A 170 4.20 -1.08 3.35
N PRO A 171 3.44 -2.20 3.33
CA PRO A 171 3.40 -3.31 4.30
C PRO A 171 4.53 -4.35 4.13
N GLY A 172 5.49 -4.10 3.23
CA GLY A 172 6.70 -4.91 3.08
C GLY A 172 6.52 -6.18 2.25
N ALA A 173 7.65 -6.84 1.97
CA ALA A 173 7.71 -8.00 1.09
C ALA A 173 6.99 -9.25 1.65
N ALA A 174 6.72 -9.30 2.95
CA ALA A 174 6.00 -10.41 3.57
C ALA A 174 4.47 -10.31 3.44
N PHE A 175 3.94 -9.16 3.01
CA PHE A 175 2.50 -8.95 2.91
C PHE A 175 1.93 -9.67 1.66
N PRO A 176 0.94 -10.55 1.78
CA PRO A 176 0.60 -11.49 0.71
C PRO A 176 -0.33 -10.88 -0.35
N TRP A 177 0.16 -9.93 -1.14
CA TRP A 177 -0.62 -9.21 -2.17
C TRP A 177 -1.32 -10.14 -3.16
N LYS A 178 -0.65 -11.20 -3.63
CA LYS A 178 -1.25 -12.19 -4.54
C LYS A 178 -2.40 -12.96 -3.88
N GLU A 179 -2.32 -13.23 -2.59
CA GLU A 179 -3.40 -13.88 -1.84
C GLU A 179 -4.63 -12.97 -1.72
N LEU A 180 -4.42 -11.69 -1.45
CA LEU A 180 -5.48 -10.67 -1.46
C LEU A 180 -6.12 -10.55 -2.85
N TYR A 181 -5.31 -10.50 -3.91
CA TYR A 181 -5.82 -10.46 -5.28
C TYR A 181 -6.71 -11.67 -5.60
N ASN A 182 -6.29 -12.87 -5.20
CA ASN A 182 -7.10 -14.08 -5.39
C ASN A 182 -8.43 -14.03 -4.63
N ALA A 183 -8.50 -13.25 -3.55
CA ALA A 183 -9.74 -12.97 -2.82
C ALA A 183 -10.58 -11.81 -3.43
N GLY A 184 -10.12 -11.21 -4.53
CA GLY A 184 -10.79 -10.08 -5.21
C GLY A 184 -10.36 -8.70 -4.72
N ILE A 185 -9.20 -8.58 -4.07
CA ILE A 185 -8.73 -7.37 -3.40
C ILE A 185 -7.43 -6.91 -4.05
N GLY A 186 -7.45 -5.72 -4.65
CA GLY A 186 -6.27 -5.15 -5.28
C GLY A 186 -5.94 -5.71 -6.66
N ALA A 187 -4.84 -5.22 -7.23
CA ALA A 187 -4.42 -5.54 -8.59
C ALA A 187 -3.32 -6.62 -8.61
N TRP A 188 -3.32 -7.44 -9.66
CA TRP A 188 -2.24 -8.39 -9.95
C TRP A 188 -2.17 -8.68 -11.46
N TYR A 189 -0.99 -9.03 -11.94
CA TYR A 189 -0.78 -9.38 -13.35
C TYR A 189 -1.28 -10.80 -13.67
N ASP A 190 -1.52 -11.06 -14.94
CA ASP A 190 -1.77 -12.41 -15.44
C ASP A 190 -0.46 -13.04 -15.95
N ASP A 191 -0.29 -14.35 -15.73
CA ASP A 191 0.97 -15.05 -16.03
C ASP A 191 1.28 -15.10 -17.55
N ASP A 192 0.25 -15.16 -18.39
CA ASP A 192 0.39 -15.21 -19.85
C ASP A 192 1.01 -13.92 -20.43
N PRO A 193 0.43 -12.71 -20.20
CA PRO A 193 1.09 -11.46 -20.57
C PRO A 193 2.47 -11.28 -19.94
N LYS A 194 2.65 -11.64 -18.65
CA LYS A 194 3.95 -11.56 -17.98
C LYS A 194 5.00 -12.37 -18.74
N SER A 195 4.68 -13.62 -19.09
CA SER A 195 5.61 -14.52 -19.78
C SER A 195 6.00 -14.00 -21.17
N ARG A 196 5.06 -13.42 -21.92
CA ARG A 196 5.35 -12.78 -23.22
C ARG A 196 6.30 -11.61 -23.09
N TYR A 197 6.09 -10.74 -22.11
CA TYR A 197 6.99 -9.62 -21.86
C TYR A 197 8.36 -10.07 -21.34
N GLN A 198 8.43 -11.15 -20.54
CA GLN A 198 9.72 -11.72 -20.13
C GLN A 198 10.51 -12.21 -21.35
N GLU A 199 9.88 -12.92 -22.29
CA GLU A 199 10.53 -13.35 -23.52
C GLU A 199 11.00 -12.14 -24.35
N GLN A 200 10.16 -11.12 -24.49
CA GLN A 200 10.52 -9.88 -25.20
C GLN A 200 11.74 -9.19 -24.55
N PHE A 201 11.69 -8.97 -23.24
CA PHE A 201 12.71 -8.20 -22.52
C PHE A 201 13.98 -8.99 -22.21
N SER A 202 13.97 -10.32 -22.36
CA SER A 202 15.19 -11.14 -22.33
C SER A 202 16.22 -10.73 -23.40
N LYS A 203 15.77 -10.14 -24.51
CA LYS A 203 16.62 -9.67 -25.60
C LYS A 203 17.16 -8.27 -25.35
N SER A 204 16.30 -7.39 -24.83
CA SER A 204 16.64 -6.02 -24.46
C SER A 204 15.61 -5.50 -23.46
N LEU A 205 16.07 -4.95 -22.35
CA LEU A 205 15.21 -4.22 -21.43
C LEU A 205 14.66 -2.94 -22.09
N PRO A 206 13.47 -2.48 -21.67
CA PRO A 206 12.96 -1.17 -22.07
C PRO A 206 13.85 -0.05 -21.53
N SER A 207 13.83 1.11 -22.19
CA SER A 207 14.57 2.28 -21.73
C SER A 207 14.03 2.79 -20.39
N LYS A 208 14.85 3.56 -19.65
CA LYS A 208 14.43 4.18 -18.39
C LYS A 208 13.19 5.06 -18.60
N GLU A 209 13.13 5.81 -19.69
CA GLU A 209 12.02 6.68 -20.04
C GLU A 209 10.72 5.90 -20.27
N GLU A 210 10.81 4.74 -20.95
CA GLU A 210 9.66 3.87 -21.19
C GLU A 210 9.14 3.25 -19.89
N VAL A 211 10.04 2.80 -19.02
CA VAL A 211 9.71 2.27 -17.69
C VAL A 211 9.03 3.33 -16.82
N LEU A 212 9.58 4.55 -16.79
CA LEU A 212 8.99 5.66 -16.05
C LEU A 212 7.60 6.03 -16.58
N ALA A 213 7.40 6.00 -17.90
CA ALA A 213 6.09 6.24 -18.50
C ALA A 213 5.07 5.18 -18.05
N LYS A 214 5.46 3.90 -17.99
CA LYS A 214 4.60 2.80 -17.52
C LYS A 214 4.33 2.87 -16.01
N LEU A 215 5.33 3.17 -15.17
CA LEU A 215 5.13 3.37 -13.73
C LEU A 215 4.19 4.55 -13.45
N LYS A 216 4.36 5.66 -14.17
CA LYS A 216 3.46 6.82 -14.09
C LYS A 216 2.05 6.49 -14.54
N CYS A 217 1.91 5.72 -15.63
CA CYS A 217 0.61 5.25 -16.11
C CYS A 217 -0.09 4.39 -15.05
N TYR A 218 0.64 3.49 -14.41
CA TYR A 218 0.09 2.61 -13.36
C TYR A 218 -0.35 3.38 -12.11
N GLY A 219 0.41 4.42 -11.71
CA GLY A 219 0.01 5.32 -10.64
C GLY A 219 1.14 5.95 -9.83
N TYR A 220 2.38 5.49 -9.99
CA TYR A 220 3.50 5.97 -9.18
C TYR A 220 3.87 7.43 -9.47
N ASP A 221 4.32 8.14 -8.44
CA ASP A 221 4.99 9.42 -8.62
C ASP A 221 6.42 9.21 -9.13
N VAL A 222 6.71 9.77 -10.30
CA VAL A 222 8.02 9.68 -10.95
C VAL A 222 8.83 10.98 -10.82
N SER A 223 8.38 11.94 -10.01
CA SER A 223 9.01 13.26 -9.89
C SER A 223 10.44 13.23 -9.32
N ALA A 224 10.71 12.29 -8.40
CA ALA A 224 12.00 12.19 -7.68
C ALA A 224 13.09 11.37 -8.40
N VAL A 225 12.83 10.85 -9.60
CA VAL A 225 13.71 9.88 -10.31
C VAL A 225 14.89 10.51 -11.05
N CYS A 226 15.07 11.83 -10.95
CA CYS A 226 16.22 12.56 -11.49
C CYS A 226 17.55 12.10 -10.87
N THR A 227 17.50 11.41 -9.72
CA THR A 227 18.67 10.78 -9.09
C THR A 227 18.64 9.25 -9.28
N GLU A 228 19.81 8.61 -9.32
CA GLU A 228 19.91 7.15 -9.37
C GLU A 228 19.25 6.49 -8.14
N ILE A 229 19.41 7.09 -6.96
CA ILE A 229 18.79 6.63 -5.71
C ILE A 229 17.26 6.72 -5.80
N GLY A 230 16.72 7.82 -6.32
CA GLY A 230 15.27 7.99 -6.51
C GLY A 230 14.68 6.94 -7.45
N TYR A 231 15.40 6.62 -8.54
CA TYR A 231 14.99 5.54 -9.44
C TYR A 231 15.04 4.17 -8.75
N LYS A 232 16.12 3.84 -8.03
CA LYS A 232 16.26 2.59 -7.27
C LYS A 232 15.12 2.42 -6.26
N ASN A 233 14.79 3.47 -5.51
CA ASN A 233 13.70 3.46 -4.54
C ASN A 233 12.33 3.24 -5.18
N LEU A 234 12.09 3.83 -6.35
CA LEU A 234 10.84 3.63 -7.10
C LEU A 234 10.70 2.17 -7.57
N ILE A 235 11.76 1.59 -8.14
CA ILE A 235 11.75 0.19 -8.55
C ILE A 235 11.57 -0.74 -7.34
N ARG A 236 12.24 -0.45 -6.22
CA ARG A 236 12.10 -1.21 -4.97
C ARG A 236 10.67 -1.18 -4.45
N ALA A 237 10.02 0.00 -4.42
CA ALA A 237 8.64 0.12 -3.98
C ALA A 237 7.70 -0.78 -4.82
N PHE A 238 7.87 -0.77 -6.13
CA PHE A 238 7.13 -1.64 -7.03
C PHE A 238 7.39 -3.13 -6.78
N GLN A 239 8.66 -3.52 -6.57
CA GLN A 239 9.03 -4.91 -6.28
C GLN A 239 8.47 -5.40 -4.94
N LEU A 240 8.47 -4.57 -3.89
CA LEU A 240 7.87 -4.90 -2.59
C LEU A 240 6.37 -5.26 -2.69
N HIS A 241 5.70 -4.76 -3.72
CA HIS A 241 4.29 -5.08 -3.98
C HIS A 241 4.16 -6.28 -4.93
N PHE A 242 4.79 -6.24 -6.10
CA PHE A 242 4.47 -7.16 -7.21
C PHE A 242 5.54 -8.23 -7.48
N ARG A 243 6.73 -8.15 -6.87
CA ARG A 243 7.84 -9.10 -7.05
C ARG A 243 8.66 -9.26 -5.77
N GLN A 244 8.02 -9.87 -4.77
CA GLN A 244 8.48 -9.86 -3.38
C GLN A 244 9.68 -10.77 -3.14
N GLU A 245 9.98 -11.67 -4.06
CA GLU A 245 11.14 -12.56 -4.01
C GLU A 245 12.47 -11.81 -4.19
N ASN A 246 12.47 -10.68 -4.89
CA ASN A 246 13.63 -9.79 -4.97
C ASN A 246 13.21 -8.32 -5.20
N TYR A 247 13.54 -7.50 -4.20
CA TYR A 247 13.23 -6.08 -4.09
C TYR A 247 14.48 -5.20 -3.93
N ASP A 248 15.60 -5.59 -4.54
CA ASP A 248 16.87 -4.85 -4.52
C ASP A 248 16.82 -3.45 -5.16
N GLY A 249 15.71 -3.09 -5.83
CA GLY A 249 15.53 -1.83 -6.54
C GLY A 249 16.23 -1.75 -7.88
N VAL A 250 16.76 -2.87 -8.38
CA VAL A 250 17.37 -2.97 -9.71
C VAL A 250 16.32 -3.45 -10.70
N LEU A 251 16.17 -2.73 -11.81
CA LEU A 251 15.27 -3.14 -12.88
C LEU A 251 15.83 -4.41 -13.54
N ASP A 252 15.04 -5.48 -13.48
CA ASP A 252 15.30 -6.71 -14.22
C ASP A 252 14.15 -7.08 -15.17
N VAL A 253 14.36 -8.17 -15.93
CA VAL A 253 13.42 -8.64 -16.95
C VAL A 253 12.05 -8.94 -16.36
N GLU A 254 12.00 -9.54 -15.17
CA GLU A 254 10.74 -9.90 -14.53
C GLU A 254 10.00 -8.68 -14.00
N THR A 255 10.70 -7.75 -13.36
CA THR A 255 10.14 -6.49 -12.88
C THR A 255 9.53 -5.68 -14.04
N ALA A 256 10.26 -5.55 -15.15
CA ALA A 256 9.76 -4.88 -16.35
C ALA A 256 8.54 -5.60 -16.94
N ALA A 257 8.57 -6.93 -17.02
CA ALA A 257 7.47 -7.71 -17.56
C ALA A 257 6.19 -7.62 -16.73
N ILE A 258 6.31 -7.66 -15.41
CA ILE A 258 5.20 -7.50 -14.47
C ILE A 258 4.56 -6.11 -14.64
N LEU A 259 5.37 -5.05 -14.69
CA LEU A 259 4.89 -3.69 -14.90
C LEU A 259 4.08 -3.54 -16.19
N TYR A 260 4.60 -4.06 -17.29
CA TYR A 260 3.91 -3.97 -18.59
C TYR A 260 2.63 -4.80 -18.59
N ALA A 261 2.65 -6.01 -18.04
CA ALA A 261 1.45 -6.85 -17.90
C ALA A 261 0.36 -6.18 -17.05
N LEU A 262 0.74 -5.51 -15.96
CA LEU A 262 -0.18 -4.74 -15.12
C LEU A 262 -0.80 -3.56 -15.89
N VAL A 263 0.03 -2.75 -16.56
CA VAL A 263 -0.47 -1.61 -17.34
C VAL A 263 -1.41 -2.07 -18.45
N ASP A 264 -1.09 -3.16 -19.13
CA ASP A 264 -1.95 -3.71 -20.18
C ASP A 264 -3.29 -4.19 -19.65
N LYS A 265 -3.31 -4.82 -18.47
CA LYS A 265 -4.53 -5.36 -17.87
C LYS A 265 -5.48 -4.27 -17.37
N TYR A 266 -4.94 -3.19 -16.81
CA TYR A 266 -5.75 -2.21 -16.06
C TYR A 266 -5.92 -0.86 -16.77
N PHE A 267 -5.15 -0.57 -17.81
CA PHE A 267 -5.12 0.75 -18.46
C PHE A 267 -5.12 0.70 -20.00
N SER A 268 -5.34 -0.48 -20.60
CA SER A 268 -5.48 -0.63 -22.07
C SER A 268 -6.93 -0.88 -22.50
#